data_AF-X0WVT4-F1
#
_entry.id   AF-X0WVT4-F1
#
_cell.length_a   1.000
_cell.length_b   1.000
_cell.length_c   1.000
_cell.angle_alpha   90.00
_cell.angle_beta   90.00
_cell.angle_gamma   90.00
#
_symmetry.space_group_name_H-M   'P 1'
#
loop_
_entity.id
_entity.type
_entity.pdbx_description
1 polymer ?
#
loop_
_entity_poly.entity_id
_entity_poly.type
_entity_poly.pdbx_seq_one_letter_code
_entity_poly.pdbx_strand_id
1 'polypeptide(L)'
;GRVRFRDLVPPPPPPGYTSFTPWFLPPGISLDNSSFPSGHAAMGWMFLPLLIIVKDRKIKDPIRIIVSILVIGWGLFVGLSRIAVGAHYASDVLFSTGAATIITIFLYTRFYRKRNKSE
;
A
#
# COMPACT_ATOMS: atom_id res chain seq x y z
N GLY A 1 -0.29 12.84 12.58
CA GLY A 1 0.13 11.53 12.02
C GLY A 1 1.13 10.79 12.92
N ARG A 2 1.45 9.52 12.64
CA ARG A 2 2.41 8.72 13.45
C ARG A 2 3.87 9.15 13.21
N VAL A 3 4.74 9.07 14.22
CA VAL A 3 6.19 9.27 14.05
C VAL A 3 6.79 8.11 13.25
N ARG A 4 7.67 8.40 12.29
CA ARG A 4 8.31 7.36 11.45
C ARG A 4 9.22 6.47 12.29
N PHE A 5 9.41 5.22 11.85
CA PHE A 5 10.24 4.25 12.57
C PHE A 5 11.68 4.74 12.77
N ARG A 6 12.31 5.30 11.73
CA ARG A 6 13.68 5.84 11.81
C ARG A 6 13.83 7.04 12.76
N ASP A 7 12.74 7.76 12.98
CA ASP A 7 12.71 8.95 13.85
C ASP A 7 12.41 8.56 15.32
N LEU A 8 12.12 7.28 15.61
CA LEU A 8 11.96 6.75 16.98
C LEU A 8 13.29 6.46 17.69
N VAL A 9 14.41 6.46 16.96
CA VAL A 9 15.74 6.21 17.52
C VAL A 9 16.46 7.56 17.66
N PRO A 10 16.32 8.26 18.80
CA PRO A 10 17.09 9.47 19.03
C PRO A 10 18.57 9.13 19.25
N PRO A 11 19.52 10.06 18.97
CA PRO A 11 20.85 9.99 19.56
C PRO A 11 20.75 10.00 21.11
N PRO A 12 21.67 9.32 21.84
CA PRO A 12 21.54 9.14 23.29
C PRO A 12 21.80 10.43 24.11
N PRO A 13 21.26 10.62 25.34
CA PRO A 13 19.95 10.22 25.94
C PRO A 13 19.26 11.33 26.83
N PRO A 14 17.96 11.25 27.27
CA PRO A 14 16.78 10.43 26.88
C PRO A 14 15.57 11.30 26.33
N PRO A 15 14.40 10.75 25.84
CA PRO A 15 13.81 9.41 26.03
C PRO A 15 13.54 8.59 24.74
N GLY A 16 13.47 7.25 24.90
CA GLY A 16 13.29 6.24 23.85
C GLY A 16 11.88 6.12 23.25
N TYR A 17 11.50 4.89 22.82
CA TYR A 17 10.28 4.49 22.07
C TYR A 17 8.90 4.96 22.61
N THR A 18 8.86 5.82 23.61
CA THR A 18 7.69 6.49 24.21
C THR A 18 6.80 7.21 23.20
N SER A 19 7.34 7.66 22.07
CA SER A 19 6.58 8.32 20.99
C SER A 19 5.94 7.34 20.00
N PHE A 20 6.03 6.02 20.24
CA PHE A 20 5.33 5.04 19.43
C PHE A 20 3.82 5.14 19.64
N THR A 21 3.09 5.25 18.52
CA THR A 21 1.62 5.17 18.51
C THR A 21 1.20 3.97 17.68
N PRO A 22 0.32 3.07 18.18
CA PRO A 22 -0.32 2.03 17.38
C PRO A 22 -1.10 2.59 16.19
N TRP A 23 -1.23 1.80 15.12
CA TRP A 23 -1.83 2.24 13.85
C TRP A 23 -3.35 2.45 13.90
N PHE A 24 -4.04 1.82 14.86
CA PHE A 24 -5.50 1.89 15.01
C PHE A 24 -5.98 3.02 15.93
N LEU A 25 -5.06 3.74 16.58
CA LEU A 25 -5.40 4.92 17.36
C LEU A 25 -5.46 6.16 16.46
N PRO A 26 -6.33 7.13 16.77
CA PRO A 26 -6.41 8.37 16.01
C PRO A 26 -5.03 9.05 16.00
N PRO A 27 -4.54 9.48 14.83
CA PRO A 27 -3.27 10.18 14.75
C PRO A 27 -3.35 11.48 15.54
N GLY A 28 -2.38 11.74 16.41
CA GLY A 28 -2.25 13.04 17.07
C GLY A 28 -2.07 14.18 16.06
N ILE A 29 -2.27 15.42 16.54
CA ILE A 29 -1.95 16.65 15.80
C ILE A 29 -0.43 16.72 15.66
N SER A 30 0.10 16.09 14.62
CA SER A 30 1.49 16.30 14.20
C SER A 30 1.46 16.84 12.78
N LEU A 31 2.05 18.03 12.63
CA LEU A 31 2.10 18.77 11.37
C LEU A 31 3.26 18.29 10.47
N ASP A 32 4.30 17.69 11.05
CA ASP A 32 5.49 17.25 10.32
C ASP A 32 5.79 15.76 10.53
N ASN A 33 6.26 15.08 9.47
CA ASN A 33 6.76 13.69 9.47
C ASN A 33 5.75 12.57 9.80
N SER A 34 4.48 12.74 9.42
CA SER A 34 3.49 11.65 9.55
C SER A 34 3.85 10.41 8.72
N SER A 35 3.87 9.23 9.35
CA SER A 35 4.14 7.94 8.71
C SER A 35 2.87 7.24 8.23
N PHE A 36 1.69 7.57 8.75
CA PHE A 36 0.45 6.86 8.42
C PHE A 36 -0.58 7.76 7.72
N PRO A 37 -1.24 7.28 6.64
CA PRO A 37 -0.89 6.08 5.86
C PRO A 37 0.33 6.33 4.93
N SER A 38 0.89 5.26 4.35
CA SER A 38 2.02 5.39 3.42
C SER A 38 1.55 5.81 2.02
N GLY A 39 1.69 7.10 1.71
CA GLY A 39 1.37 7.63 0.37
C GLY A 39 2.21 7.00 -0.75
N HIS A 40 3.49 6.69 -0.49
CA HIS A 40 4.34 5.99 -1.46
C HIS A 40 3.85 4.56 -1.73
N ALA A 41 3.41 3.84 -0.69
CA ALA A 41 2.82 2.52 -0.90
C ALA A 41 1.50 2.61 -1.69
N ALA A 42 0.65 3.59 -1.42
CA ALA A 42 -0.57 3.82 -2.19
C ALA A 42 -0.26 4.08 -3.68
N MET A 43 0.71 4.94 -3.99
CA MET A 43 1.16 5.18 -5.37
C MET A 43 1.84 3.95 -5.99
N GLY A 44 2.57 3.15 -5.22
CA GLY A 44 3.12 1.87 -5.69
C GLY A 44 2.05 0.90 -6.21
N TRP A 45 0.83 0.98 -5.67
CA TRP A 45 -0.31 0.18 -6.09
C TRP A 45 -1.21 0.85 -7.15
N MET A 46 -0.80 1.98 -7.73
CA MET A 46 -1.61 2.68 -8.75
C MET A 46 -1.96 1.80 -9.97
N PHE A 47 -1.10 0.82 -10.28
CA PHE A 47 -1.27 -0.09 -11.41
C PHE A 47 -2.08 -1.35 -11.07
N LEU A 48 -2.50 -1.52 -9.82
CA LEU A 48 -3.28 -2.69 -9.38
C LEU A 48 -4.55 -2.95 -10.24
N PRO A 49 -5.29 -1.93 -10.71
CA PRO A 49 -6.43 -2.14 -11.61
C PRO A 49 -6.09 -2.78 -12.97
N LEU A 50 -4.84 -2.74 -13.44
CA LEU A 50 -4.43 -3.40 -14.68
C LEU A 50 -4.63 -4.93 -14.61
N LEU A 51 -4.63 -5.51 -13.41
CA LEU A 51 -4.93 -6.94 -13.22
C LEU A 51 -6.36 -7.29 -13.67
N ILE A 52 -7.31 -6.35 -13.60
CA ILE A 52 -8.68 -6.54 -14.08
C ILE A 52 -8.69 -6.76 -15.60
N ILE A 53 -7.84 -6.05 -16.34
CA ILE A 53 -7.79 -6.10 -17.80
C ILE A 53 -7.31 -7.46 -18.30
N VAL A 54 -6.38 -8.09 -17.59
CA VAL A 54 -5.81 -9.40 -17.97
C VAL A 54 -6.50 -10.59 -17.31
N LYS A 55 -7.56 -10.36 -16.52
CA LYS A 55 -8.18 -11.43 -15.71
C LYS A 55 -8.78 -12.57 -16.55
N ASP A 56 -9.35 -12.23 -17.70
CA ASP A 56 -10.07 -13.16 -18.59
C ASP A 56 -9.12 -13.94 -19.52
N ARG A 57 -7.83 -13.57 -19.54
CA ARG A 57 -6.80 -14.31 -20.26
C ARG A 57 -6.50 -15.64 -19.57
N LYS A 58 -6.08 -16.63 -20.36
CA LYS A 58 -5.66 -17.96 -19.84
C LYS A 58 -4.55 -17.80 -18.81
N ILE A 59 -4.51 -18.66 -17.79
CA ILE A 59 -3.51 -18.58 -16.71
C ILE A 59 -2.07 -18.70 -17.27
N LYS A 60 -1.88 -19.51 -18.32
CA LYS A 60 -0.60 -19.70 -19.01
C LYS A 60 -0.31 -18.64 -20.08
N ASP A 61 -1.17 -17.65 -20.26
CA ASP A 61 -0.95 -16.57 -21.22
C ASP A 61 0.25 -15.72 -20.75
N PRO A 62 1.31 -15.59 -21.57
CA PRO A 62 2.52 -14.87 -21.18
C PRO A 62 2.24 -13.41 -20.83
N ILE A 63 1.27 -12.76 -21.47
CA ILE A 63 0.90 -11.36 -21.19
C ILE A 63 0.27 -11.26 -19.81
N ARG A 64 -0.61 -12.20 -19.44
CA ARG A 64 -1.20 -12.23 -18.08
C ARG A 64 -0.11 -12.39 -17.02
N ILE A 65 0.83 -13.29 -17.25
CA ILE A 65 1.95 -13.56 -16.34
C ILE A 65 2.83 -12.32 -16.19
N ILE A 66 3.29 -11.74 -17.31
CA ILE A 66 4.16 -10.55 -17.31
C ILE A 66 3.49 -9.37 -16.61
N VAL A 67 2.23 -9.05 -16.96
CA VAL A 67 1.49 -7.95 -16.33
C VAL A 67 1.32 -8.19 -14.84
N SER A 68 0.98 -9.42 -14.43
CA SER A 68 0.81 -9.75 -13.01
C SER A 68 2.10 -9.59 -12.23
N ILE A 69 3.23 -10.08 -12.77
CA ILE A 69 4.55 -9.97 -12.16
C ILE A 69 4.96 -8.50 -12.03
N LEU A 70 4.81 -7.70 -13.09
CA LEU A 70 5.20 -6.29 -13.08
C LEU A 70 4.36 -5.49 -12.07
N VAL A 71 3.04 -5.67 -12.05
CA VAL A 71 2.14 -4.94 -11.15
C VAL A 71 2.38 -5.32 -9.69
N ILE A 72 2.38 -6.61 -9.38
CA ILE A 72 2.59 -7.10 -8.01
C ILE A 72 4.03 -6.81 -7.55
N GLY A 73 5.00 -7.08 -8.42
CA GLY A 73 6.42 -6.83 -8.14
C GLY A 73 6.70 -5.36 -7.87
N TRP A 74 6.14 -4.44 -8.65
CA TRP A 74 6.29 -3.00 -8.42
C TRP A 74 5.70 -2.54 -7.09
N GLY A 75 4.45 -2.93 -6.79
CA GLY A 75 3.78 -2.57 -5.54
C GLY A 75 4.54 -3.09 -4.31
N LEU A 76 5.03 -4.33 -4.37
CA LEU A 76 5.87 -4.92 -3.33
C LEU A 76 7.22 -4.21 -3.21
N PHE A 77 7.90 -3.95 -4.33
CA PHE A 77 9.19 -3.26 -4.34
C PHE A 77 9.09 -1.88 -3.69
N VAL A 78 8.10 -1.07 -4.08
CA VAL A 78 7.88 0.25 -3.48
C VAL A 78 7.52 0.11 -2.00
N GLY A 79 6.57 -0.75 -1.64
CA GLY A 79 6.16 -0.95 -0.24
C GLY A 79 7.31 -1.37 0.68
N LEU A 80 8.09 -2.36 0.24
CA LEU A 80 9.24 -2.87 0.99
C LEU A 80 10.37 -1.84 1.10
N SER A 81 10.62 -1.05 0.05
CA SER A 81 11.62 0.04 0.12
C SER A 81 11.33 1.04 1.24
N ARG A 82 10.04 1.31 1.50
CA ARG A 82 9.60 2.25 2.55
C ARG A 82 9.82 1.71 3.95
N ILE A 83 9.69 0.40 4.13
CA ILE A 83 9.98 -0.31 5.37
C ILE A 83 11.50 -0.35 5.58
N ALA A 84 12.28 -0.70 4.54
CA ALA A 84 13.73 -0.81 4.61
C ALA A 84 14.42 0.51 4.99
N VAL A 85 13.94 1.65 4.49
CA VAL A 85 14.46 2.99 4.84
C VAL A 85 13.95 3.46 6.22
N GLY A 86 13.08 2.69 6.88
CA GLY A 86 12.49 3.04 8.18
C GLY A 86 11.54 4.24 8.12
N ALA A 87 11.06 4.60 6.93
CA ALA A 87 10.16 5.75 6.76
C ALA A 87 8.71 5.42 7.14
N HIS A 88 8.32 4.13 7.10
CA HIS A 88 6.98 3.66 7.39
C HIS A 88 7.02 2.32 8.14
N TYR A 89 6.04 2.09 9.02
CA TYR A 89 5.83 0.77 9.59
C TYR A 89 5.21 -0.17 8.55
N ALA A 90 5.37 -1.48 8.76
CA ALA A 90 4.67 -2.49 7.97
C ALA A 90 3.15 -2.27 7.99
N SER A 91 2.58 -1.84 9.12
CA SER A 91 1.14 -1.51 9.23
C SER A 91 0.72 -0.35 8.32
N ASP A 92 1.57 0.68 8.13
CA ASP A 92 1.26 1.81 7.25
C ASP A 92 1.20 1.36 5.77
N VAL A 93 2.11 0.46 5.39
CA VAL A 93 2.19 -0.11 4.04
C VAL A 93 1.04 -1.10 3.79
N LEU A 94 0.74 -1.97 4.76
CA LEU A 94 -0.36 -2.93 4.66
C LEU A 94 -1.72 -2.23 4.57
N PHE A 95 -1.93 -1.17 5.37
CA PHE A 95 -3.16 -0.38 5.30
C PHE A 95 -3.35 0.23 3.90
N SER A 96 -2.29 0.82 3.34
CA SER A 96 -2.34 1.42 2.00
C SER A 96 -2.56 0.37 0.90
N THR A 97 -1.94 -0.79 1.03
CA THR A 97 -2.15 -1.96 0.14
C THR A 97 -3.59 -2.45 0.21
N GLY A 98 -4.14 -2.58 1.42
CA GLY A 98 -5.53 -2.99 1.65
C GLY A 98 -6.52 -2.00 1.06
N ALA A 99 -6.32 -0.70 1.27
CA ALA A 99 -7.15 0.36 0.69
C ALA A 99 -7.11 0.30 -0.86
N ALA A 100 -5.93 0.21 -1.47
CA ALA A 100 -5.81 0.08 -2.93
C ALA A 100 -6.51 -1.18 -3.47
N THR A 101 -6.44 -2.28 -2.73
CA THR A 101 -7.11 -3.54 -3.08
C THR A 101 -8.64 -3.40 -3.01
N ILE A 102 -9.17 -2.82 -1.93
CA ILE A 102 -10.61 -2.57 -1.77
C ILE A 102 -11.12 -1.66 -2.90
N ILE A 103 -10.41 -0.57 -3.20
CA ILE A 103 -10.76 0.33 -4.29
C ILE A 103 -10.77 -0.44 -5.63
N THR A 104 -9.77 -1.27 -5.88
CA THR A 104 -9.68 -2.08 -7.10
C THR A 104 -10.85 -3.08 -7.21
N ILE A 105 -11.21 -3.75 -6.11
CA ILE A 105 -12.39 -4.64 -6.05
C ILE A 105 -13.68 -3.85 -6.28
N PHE A 106 -13.80 -2.66 -5.71
CA PHE A 106 -14.95 -1.78 -5.93
C PHE A 106 -15.07 -1.38 -7.41
N LEU A 107 -13.96 -0.98 -8.04
CA LEU A 107 -13.93 -0.68 -9.49
C LEU A 107 -14.32 -1.90 -10.33
N TYR A 108 -13.78 -3.08 -10.00
CA TYR A 108 -14.13 -4.34 -10.64
C TYR A 108 -15.64 -4.63 -10.56
N THR A 109 -16.22 -4.55 -9.37
CA THR A 109 -17.64 -4.85 -9.15
C THR A 109 -18.56 -3.84 -9.82
N ARG A 110 -18.18 -2.55 -9.84
CA ARG A 110 -19.04 -1.48 -10.35
C ARG A 110 -19.05 -1.35 -11.88
N PHE A 111 -17.89 -1.54 -12.51
CA PHE A 111 -17.72 -1.33 -13.95
C PHE A 111 -17.70 -2.63 -14.74
N TYR A 112 -17.04 -3.67 -14.22
CA TYR A 112 -16.83 -4.91 -14.98
C TYR A 112 -17.95 -5.91 -14.77
N ARG A 113 -18.37 -6.15 -13.51
CA ARG A 113 -19.46 -7.10 -13.22
C ARG A 113 -20.81 -6.65 -13.79
N LYS A 114 -21.02 -5.34 -13.94
CA LYS A 114 -22.26 -4.79 -14.54
C LYS A 114 -22.33 -5.05 -16.04
N ARG A 115 -21.20 -4.97 -16.76
CA ARG A 115 -21.11 -5.23 -18.21
C ARG A 115 -21.39 -6.69 -18.55
N ASN A 116 -20.81 -7.64 -17.80
CA ASN A 116 -21.03 -9.08 -18.02
C ASN A 116 -22.45 -9.56 -17.65
N LYS A 117 -23.29 -8.74 -17.01
CA LYS A 117 -24.70 -9.07 -16.73
C LYS A 117 -25.67 -8.51 -17.78
N SER A 118 -25.20 -7.58 -18.62
CA SER A 118 -25.99 -6.94 -19.68
C SER A 118 -25.73 -7.52 -21.08
N GLU A 119 -24.76 -8.43 -21.19
CA GLU A 119 -24.50 -9.30 -22.34
C GLU A 119 -25.09 -10.68 -22.07
#